data_AF-A0A9W6B3P7-F1
#
_entry.id   AF-A0A9W6B3P7-F1
#
_cell.length_a   1.000
_cell.length_b   1.000
_cell.length_c   1.000
_cell.angle_alpha   90.00
_cell.angle_beta   90.00
_cell.angle_gamma   90.00
#
_symmetry.space_group_name_H-M   'P 1'
#
loop_
_entity.id
_entity.type
_entity.pdbx_description
1 polymer ?
#
loop_
_entity_poly.entity_id
_entity_poly.type
_entity_poly.pdbx_seq_one_letter_code
_entity_poly.pdbx_strand_id
1 'polypeptide(L)'
;MKILASTQLIHVNRFDFLSGQLFFFLGSTIVLLAGLIALILYHPFKKYRFLFFSFVFTLALFTYLKAKDYYAIGLYPIYIAFGSVYLVNVLQETRFKLAIPILIACPILLFIPMYSIAFPNKPASYIKQHKDVYKNYGMLRWEDGKDHDIPQDYADMLGWKELANKVEKVYNQMPNPKTTLILCDNYGQAGAINYYTKHRVIANSFEADYINWFNLETKYHHFIRIKSAQNKGNEFEETSPFFEKSYIADSITNPYARESGTTIFVFENSKVNINDRIKHKLLQLDDE
;
A
#
# COMPACT_ATOMS: atom_id res chain seq x y z
N MET A 1 15.22 -6.66 4.95
CA MET A 1 14.67 -6.10 6.22
C MET A 1 15.40 -4.88 6.80
N LYS A 2 16.73 -4.72 6.66
CA LYS A 2 17.48 -3.58 7.26
C LYS A 2 16.98 -2.20 6.80
N ILE A 3 16.71 -2.04 5.50
CA ILE A 3 16.23 -0.77 4.91
C ILE A 3 14.90 -0.34 5.55
N LEU A 4 13.88 -1.22 5.52
CA LEU A 4 12.57 -0.98 6.12
C LEU A 4 12.66 -0.57 7.60
N ALA A 5 13.51 -1.25 8.36
CA ALA A 5 13.72 -0.93 9.77
C ALA A 5 14.35 0.46 9.96
N SER A 6 15.34 0.82 9.14
CA SER A 6 16.07 2.10 9.24
C SER A 6 15.31 3.32 8.72
N THR A 7 14.35 3.14 7.81
CA THR A 7 13.67 4.25 7.15
C THR A 7 12.22 4.45 7.59
N GLN A 8 11.52 3.39 7.99
CA GLN A 8 10.10 3.46 8.32
C GLN A 8 9.81 3.02 9.75
N LEU A 9 10.19 1.78 10.12
CA LEU A 9 9.81 1.23 11.44
C LEU A 9 10.45 1.96 12.61
N ILE A 10 11.57 2.66 12.38
CA ILE A 10 12.20 3.53 13.37
C ILE A 10 11.27 4.65 13.84
N HIS A 11 10.37 5.12 12.97
CA HIS A 11 9.42 6.19 13.25
C HIS A 11 8.13 5.70 13.90
N VAL A 12 7.94 4.39 14.03
CA VAL A 12 6.75 3.81 14.66
C VAL A 12 6.88 3.85 16.18
N ASN A 13 5.92 4.52 16.82
CA ASN A 13 5.73 4.47 18.26
C ASN A 13 4.87 3.26 18.65
N ARG A 14 5.29 2.55 19.69
CA ARG A 14 4.57 1.38 20.23
C ARG A 14 3.19 1.72 20.79
N PHE A 15 3.04 2.91 21.36
CA PHE A 15 1.76 3.39 21.86
C PHE A 15 0.81 3.67 20.68
N ASP A 16 1.32 4.28 19.61
CA ASP A 16 0.54 4.55 18.41
C ASP A 16 0.09 3.25 17.74
N PHE A 17 0.93 2.20 17.75
CA PHE A 17 0.52 0.86 17.32
C PHE A 17 -0.70 0.33 18.09
N LEU A 18 -0.70 0.45 19.43
CA LEU A 18 -1.79 -0.04 20.28
C LEU A 18 -3.05 0.82 20.19
N SER A 19 -2.90 2.15 20.10
CA SER A 19 -4.05 3.05 19.93
C SER A 19 -4.70 2.86 18.57
N GLY A 20 -3.92 2.63 17.51
CA GLY A 20 -4.41 2.30 16.17
C GLY A 20 -5.35 1.09 16.17
N GLN A 21 -5.06 0.06 16.98
CA GLN A 21 -5.94 -1.10 17.12
C GLN A 21 -7.35 -0.75 17.61
N LEU A 22 -7.49 0.25 18.48
CA LEU A 22 -8.79 0.73 18.92
C LEU A 22 -9.47 1.56 17.82
N PHE A 23 -8.72 2.42 17.13
CA PHE A 23 -9.27 3.29 16.08
C PHE A 23 -9.75 2.52 14.85
N PHE A 24 -9.05 1.48 14.39
CA PHE A 24 -9.48 0.64 13.27
C PHE A 24 -10.84 -0.02 13.52
N PHE A 25 -11.13 -0.33 14.78
CA PHE A 25 -12.30 -1.09 15.20
C PHE A 25 -13.21 -0.31 16.14
N LEU A 26 -13.17 1.03 16.10
CA LEU A 26 -13.89 1.89 17.04
C LEU A 26 -15.38 1.52 17.11
N GLY A 27 -16.02 1.30 15.95
CA GLY A 27 -17.42 0.89 15.86
C GLY A 27 -17.71 -0.55 16.31
N SER A 28 -16.73 -1.45 16.28
CA SER A 28 -16.88 -2.86 16.70
C SER A 28 -16.25 -3.16 18.06
N THR A 29 -15.75 -2.15 18.77
CA THR A 29 -15.06 -2.29 20.08
C THR A 29 -15.87 -3.11 21.07
N ILE A 30 -17.19 -2.87 21.18
CA ILE A 30 -18.05 -3.61 22.12
C ILE A 30 -18.09 -5.10 21.77
N VAL A 31 -18.23 -5.42 20.48
CA VAL A 31 -18.26 -6.81 19.99
C VAL A 31 -16.92 -7.49 20.21
N LEU A 32 -15.81 -6.79 19.94
CA LEU A 32 -14.46 -7.31 20.15
C LEU A 32 -14.18 -7.61 21.62
N LEU A 33 -14.49 -6.67 22.52
CA LEU A 33 -14.33 -6.87 23.95
C LEU A 33 -15.20 -8.03 24.44
N ALA A 34 -16.45 -8.12 23.97
CA ALA A 34 -17.32 -9.24 24.26
C ALA A 34 -16.72 -10.59 23.80
N GLY A 35 -16.10 -10.63 22.61
CA GLY A 35 -15.43 -11.82 22.10
C GLY A 35 -14.22 -12.23 22.92
N LEU A 36 -13.34 -11.28 23.25
CA LEU A 36 -12.15 -11.52 24.07
C LEU A 36 -12.50 -11.98 25.48
N ILE A 37 -13.51 -11.36 26.12
CA ILE A 37 -14.01 -11.76 27.43
C ILE A 37 -14.64 -13.15 27.37
N ALA A 38 -15.46 -13.41 26.35
CA ALA A 38 -16.14 -14.70 26.16
C ALA A 38 -15.15 -15.85 25.95
N LEU A 39 -14.06 -15.63 25.21
CA LEU A 39 -13.03 -16.66 25.01
C LEU A 39 -12.46 -17.16 26.35
N ILE A 40 -12.37 -16.32 27.38
CA ILE A 40 -11.89 -16.72 28.70
C ILE A 40 -13.03 -17.27 29.57
N LEU A 41 -14.13 -16.51 29.69
CA LEU A 41 -15.15 -16.74 30.72
C LEU A 41 -16.32 -17.61 30.25
N TYR A 42 -16.65 -17.59 28.95
CA TYR A 42 -17.83 -18.30 28.44
C TYR A 42 -17.53 -19.79 28.26
N HIS A 43 -18.22 -20.63 29.03
CA HIS A 43 -17.96 -22.07 29.09
C HIS A 43 -17.94 -22.77 27.71
N PRO A 44 -18.87 -22.49 26.77
CA PRO A 44 -18.84 -23.09 25.44
C PRO A 44 -17.58 -22.77 24.62
N PHE A 45 -16.87 -21.67 24.92
CA PHE A 45 -15.66 -21.27 24.20
C PHE A 45 -14.37 -21.79 24.83
N LYS A 46 -14.43 -22.63 25.89
CA LYS A 46 -13.25 -23.21 26.56
C LYS A 46 -12.22 -23.82 25.59
N LYS A 47 -12.66 -24.55 24.57
CA LYS A 47 -11.78 -25.17 23.56
C LYS A 47 -11.06 -24.17 22.64
N TYR A 48 -11.51 -22.92 22.60
CA TYR A 48 -10.97 -21.85 21.75
C TYR A 48 -10.13 -20.83 22.53
N ARG A 49 -9.89 -21.05 23.83
CA ARG A 49 -9.09 -20.15 24.70
C ARG A 49 -7.71 -19.83 24.14
N PHE A 50 -7.11 -20.74 23.39
CA PHE A 50 -5.81 -20.50 22.75
C PHE A 50 -5.85 -19.26 21.84
N LEU A 51 -6.98 -18.93 21.22
CA LEU A 51 -7.13 -17.73 20.39
C LEU A 51 -6.93 -16.45 21.19
N PHE A 52 -7.41 -16.38 22.43
CA PHE A 52 -7.13 -15.22 23.29
C PHE A 52 -5.62 -15.05 23.51
N PHE A 53 -4.91 -16.13 23.81
CA PHE A 53 -3.46 -16.08 24.00
C PHE A 53 -2.72 -15.76 22.70
N SER A 54 -3.16 -16.30 21.56
CA SER A 54 -2.61 -15.97 20.24
C SER A 54 -2.79 -14.49 19.91
N PHE A 55 -3.94 -13.89 20.24
CA PHE A 55 -4.17 -12.45 20.08
C PHE A 55 -3.16 -11.63 20.88
N VAL A 56 -3.09 -11.88 22.19
CA VAL A 56 -2.20 -11.16 23.11
C VAL A 56 -0.73 -11.34 22.71
N PHE A 57 -0.33 -12.57 22.39
CA PHE A 57 1.03 -12.87 21.95
C PHE A 57 1.38 -12.13 20.66
N THR A 58 0.50 -12.15 19.66
CA THR A 58 0.76 -11.50 18.37
C THR A 58 0.82 -9.98 18.52
N LEU A 59 -0.10 -9.38 19.27
CA LEU A 59 -0.05 -7.94 19.56
C LEU A 59 1.22 -7.55 20.34
N ALA A 60 1.64 -8.36 21.33
CA ALA A 60 2.87 -8.13 22.06
C ALA A 60 4.10 -8.21 21.13
N LEU A 61 4.14 -9.20 20.25
CA LEU A 61 5.21 -9.37 19.25
C LEU A 61 5.28 -8.17 18.29
N PHE A 62 4.14 -7.76 17.73
CA PHE A 62 4.07 -6.61 16.81
C PHE A 62 4.45 -5.29 17.50
N THR A 63 4.01 -5.11 18.75
CA THR A 63 4.41 -3.97 19.57
C THR A 63 5.92 -3.98 19.82
N TYR A 64 6.50 -5.13 20.16
CA TYR A 64 7.94 -5.27 20.39
C TYR A 64 8.76 -4.92 19.16
N LEU A 65 8.36 -5.46 17.99
CA LEU A 65 9.00 -5.28 16.68
C LEU A 65 8.72 -3.92 16.02
N LYS A 66 7.92 -3.05 16.65
CA LYS A 66 7.48 -1.77 16.06
C LYS A 66 6.81 -1.95 14.69
N ALA A 67 5.97 -2.97 14.59
CA ALA A 67 5.16 -3.21 13.41
C ALA A 67 4.24 -2.02 13.12
N LYS A 68 3.89 -1.83 11.85
CA LYS A 68 2.83 -0.88 11.48
C LYS A 68 1.50 -1.38 12.03
N ASP A 69 0.68 -0.47 12.49
CA ASP A 69 -0.60 -0.74 13.17
C ASP A 69 -1.56 -1.60 12.32
N TYR A 70 -1.63 -1.33 11.01
CA TYR A 70 -2.51 -2.05 10.10
C TYR A 70 -2.11 -3.52 9.87
N TYR A 71 -0.88 -3.93 10.23
CA TYR A 71 -0.46 -5.35 10.12
C TYR A 71 -1.29 -6.27 11.01
N ALA A 72 -1.85 -5.75 12.11
CA ALA A 72 -2.67 -6.54 13.04
C ALA A 72 -4.14 -6.68 12.61
N ILE A 73 -4.63 -5.91 11.62
CA ILE A 73 -6.05 -5.89 11.23
C ILE A 73 -6.58 -7.30 10.89
N GLY A 74 -5.76 -8.13 10.26
CA GLY A 74 -6.13 -9.51 9.89
C GLY A 74 -6.46 -10.43 11.08
N LEU A 75 -6.06 -10.06 12.30
CA LEU A 75 -6.38 -10.82 13.51
C LEU A 75 -7.86 -10.71 13.91
N TYR A 76 -8.49 -9.56 13.67
CA TYR A 76 -9.74 -9.16 14.30
C TYR A 76 -11.02 -9.91 13.84
N PRO A 77 -11.18 -10.34 12.58
CA PRO A 77 -12.43 -10.95 12.11
C PRO A 77 -12.91 -12.13 12.96
N ILE A 78 -12.00 -12.98 13.44
CA ILE A 78 -12.36 -14.13 14.28
C ILE A 78 -12.94 -13.69 15.63
N TYR A 79 -12.40 -12.64 16.25
CA TYR A 79 -12.88 -12.12 17.54
C TYR A 79 -14.22 -11.40 17.40
N ILE A 80 -14.47 -10.74 16.26
CA ILE A 80 -15.79 -10.19 15.92
C ILE A 80 -16.83 -11.31 15.86
N ALA A 81 -16.49 -12.44 15.24
CA ALA A 81 -17.38 -13.60 15.16
C ALA A 81 -17.70 -14.18 16.55
N PHE A 82 -16.68 -14.43 17.38
CA PHE A 82 -16.89 -14.91 18.76
C PHE A 82 -17.72 -13.93 19.60
N GLY A 83 -17.43 -12.63 19.50
CA GLY A 83 -18.16 -11.58 20.20
C GLY A 83 -19.61 -11.51 19.79
N SER A 84 -19.90 -11.63 18.49
CA SER A 84 -21.27 -11.62 17.96
C SER A 84 -22.08 -12.80 18.48
N VAL A 85 -21.51 -14.01 18.43
CA VAL A 85 -22.18 -15.22 18.95
C VAL A 85 -22.45 -15.11 20.44
N TYR A 86 -21.48 -14.62 21.21
CA TYR A 86 -21.66 -14.42 22.65
C TYR A 86 -22.71 -13.37 22.97
N LEU A 87 -22.69 -12.22 22.29
CA LEU A 87 -23.67 -11.16 22.49
C LEU A 87 -25.09 -11.63 22.17
N VAL A 88 -25.31 -12.39 21.10
CA VAL A 88 -26.63 -12.96 20.79
C VAL A 88 -27.15 -13.80 21.96
N ASN A 89 -26.30 -14.64 22.56
CA ASN A 89 -26.69 -15.46 23.71
C ASN A 89 -27.06 -14.60 24.94
N VAL A 90 -26.29 -13.55 25.24
CA VAL A 90 -26.58 -12.63 26.37
C VAL A 90 -27.85 -11.82 26.13
N LEU A 91 -28.07 -11.36 24.90
CA LEU A 91 -29.20 -10.50 24.53
C LEU A 91 -30.54 -11.26 24.44
N GLN A 92 -30.54 -12.58 24.54
CA GLN A 92 -31.78 -13.37 24.66
C GLN A 92 -32.54 -13.07 25.96
N GLU A 93 -31.84 -12.67 27.02
CA GLU A 93 -32.48 -12.28 28.28
C GLU A 93 -33.28 -10.98 28.12
N THR A 94 -34.55 -10.98 28.55
CA THR A 94 -35.48 -9.85 28.38
C THR A 94 -34.94 -8.52 28.91
N ARG A 95 -34.16 -8.54 30.00
CA ARG A 95 -33.56 -7.34 30.60
C ARG A 95 -32.54 -6.64 29.68
N PHE A 96 -31.95 -7.34 28.72
CA PHE A 96 -30.94 -6.78 27.81
C PHE A 96 -31.47 -6.46 26.42
N LYS A 97 -32.75 -6.73 26.13
CA LYS A 97 -33.35 -6.42 24.81
C LYS A 97 -33.30 -4.95 24.45
N LEU A 98 -33.35 -4.05 25.45
CA LEU A 98 -33.20 -2.60 25.25
C LEU A 98 -31.79 -2.17 24.82
N ALA A 99 -30.78 -3.03 24.98
CA ALA A 99 -29.42 -2.76 24.51
C ALA A 99 -29.23 -3.02 23.01
N ILE A 100 -30.13 -3.79 22.37
CA ILE A 100 -30.02 -4.15 20.96
C ILE A 100 -30.00 -2.92 20.04
N PRO A 101 -30.93 -1.95 20.16
CA PRO A 101 -30.88 -0.75 19.32
C PRO A 101 -29.59 0.06 19.53
N ILE A 102 -29.06 0.10 20.76
CA ILE A 102 -27.81 0.81 21.08
C ILE A 102 -26.62 0.13 20.40
N LEU A 103 -26.54 -1.20 20.47
CA LEU A 103 -25.46 -1.97 19.84
C LEU A 103 -25.45 -1.85 18.31
N ILE A 104 -26.62 -1.65 17.70
CA ILE A 104 -26.75 -1.40 16.25
C ILE A 104 -26.45 0.07 15.91
N ALA A 105 -26.97 1.02 16.71
CA ALA A 105 -26.81 2.44 16.44
C ALA A 105 -25.36 2.92 16.66
N CYS A 106 -24.67 2.39 17.68
CA CYS A 106 -23.32 2.80 18.06
C CYS A 106 -22.30 2.75 16.89
N PRO A 107 -22.11 1.62 16.17
CA PRO A 107 -21.19 1.59 15.03
C PRO A 107 -21.58 2.58 13.92
N ILE A 108 -22.88 2.76 13.66
CA ILE A 108 -23.36 3.69 12.64
C ILE A 108 -23.04 5.13 13.03
N LEU A 109 -23.31 5.52 14.27
CA LEU A 109 -23.06 6.87 14.77
C LEU A 109 -21.56 7.19 14.84
N LEU A 110 -20.73 6.23 15.23
CA LEU A 110 -19.27 6.38 15.25
C LEU A 110 -18.67 6.41 13.84
N PHE A 111 -19.31 5.76 12.86
CA PHE A 111 -18.86 5.79 11.47
C PHE A 111 -19.02 7.16 10.82
N ILE A 112 -20.06 7.94 11.17
CA ILE A 112 -20.33 9.26 10.57
C ILE A 112 -19.11 10.20 10.61
N PRO A 113 -18.47 10.47 11.78
CA PRO A 113 -17.28 11.31 11.82
C PRO A 113 -16.05 10.63 11.20
N MET A 114 -15.92 9.30 11.26
CA MET A 114 -14.82 8.59 10.60
C MET A 114 -14.90 8.74 9.08
N TYR A 115 -16.10 8.66 8.50
CA TYR A 115 -16.31 8.78 7.07
C TYR A 115 -15.79 10.11 6.53
N SER A 116 -15.93 11.22 7.26
CA SER A 116 -15.51 12.54 6.76
C SER A 116 -13.99 12.74 6.74
N ILE A 117 -13.23 12.00 7.55
CA ILE A 117 -11.78 12.22 7.76
C ILE A 117 -10.94 11.04 7.26
N ALA A 118 -11.33 9.80 7.59
CA ALA A 118 -10.52 8.61 7.37
C ALA A 118 -10.77 7.95 6.00
N PHE A 119 -11.84 8.32 5.30
CA PHE A 119 -12.24 7.68 4.04
C PHE A 119 -11.95 8.56 2.82
N PRO A 120 -11.76 7.95 1.63
CA PRO A 120 -11.35 8.68 0.45
C PRO A 120 -12.50 9.45 -0.25
N ASN A 121 -13.22 10.30 0.48
CA ASN A 121 -14.44 10.98 0.02
C ASN A 121 -14.25 12.46 -0.35
N LYS A 122 -13.03 12.99 -0.21
CA LYS A 122 -12.65 14.35 -0.58
C LYS A 122 -11.51 14.34 -1.60
N PRO A 123 -11.46 15.31 -2.54
CA PRO A 123 -10.32 15.48 -3.43
C PRO A 123 -9.09 16.00 -2.67
N ALA A 124 -7.89 15.74 -3.19
CA ALA A 124 -6.62 16.17 -2.57
C ALA A 124 -6.54 17.68 -2.31
N SER A 125 -7.10 18.51 -3.22
CA SER A 125 -7.15 19.96 -3.06
C SER A 125 -7.95 20.40 -1.83
N TYR A 126 -9.05 19.71 -1.53
CA TYR A 126 -9.86 19.97 -0.34
C TYR A 126 -9.08 19.64 0.93
N ILE A 127 -8.42 18.48 0.96
CA ILE A 127 -7.63 18.02 2.10
C ILE A 127 -6.51 19.02 2.41
N LYS A 128 -5.78 19.47 1.38
CA LYS A 128 -4.74 20.50 1.54
C LYS A 128 -5.27 21.81 2.13
N GLN A 129 -6.46 22.25 1.70
CA GLN A 129 -7.09 23.46 2.24
C GLN A 129 -7.56 23.29 3.70
N HIS A 130 -7.88 22.05 4.12
CA HIS A 130 -8.36 21.72 5.46
C HIS A 130 -7.32 20.95 6.28
N LYS A 131 -6.03 21.11 5.96
CA LYS A 131 -4.93 20.29 6.48
C LYS A 131 -4.91 20.19 8.00
N ASP A 132 -5.27 21.26 8.71
CA ASP A 132 -5.20 21.30 10.17
C ASP A 132 -6.15 20.29 10.82
N VAL A 133 -7.33 20.06 10.21
CA VAL A 133 -8.26 19.01 10.67
C VAL A 133 -7.61 17.64 10.54
N TYR A 134 -7.09 17.31 9.35
CA TYR A 134 -6.44 16.02 9.09
C TYR A 134 -5.18 15.81 9.94
N LYS A 135 -4.40 16.87 10.16
CA LYS A 135 -3.22 16.86 11.03
C LYS A 135 -3.57 16.55 12.48
N ASN A 136 -4.64 17.14 13.01
CA ASN A 136 -5.09 16.89 14.38
C ASN A 136 -5.51 15.42 14.61
N TYR A 137 -5.97 14.73 13.57
CA TYR A 137 -6.25 13.30 13.59
C TYR A 137 -5.05 12.42 13.20
N GLY A 138 -3.85 12.99 13.01
CA GLY A 138 -2.63 12.26 12.66
C GLY A 138 -2.57 11.77 11.21
N MET A 139 -3.54 12.12 10.36
CA MET A 139 -3.68 11.57 9.00
C MET A 139 -2.62 12.07 8.01
N LEU A 140 -1.91 13.16 8.35
CA LEU A 140 -0.89 13.78 7.49
C LEU A 140 0.53 13.28 7.79
N ARG A 141 0.68 12.45 8.82
CA ARG A 141 1.96 11.90 9.26
C ARG A 141 2.34 10.72 8.38
N TRP A 142 3.34 10.87 7.54
CA TRP A 142 3.81 9.81 6.66
C TRP A 142 4.79 8.88 7.37
N GLU A 143 5.08 7.75 6.71
CA GLU A 143 6.00 6.71 7.19
C GLU A 143 7.45 7.20 7.32
N ASP A 144 7.81 8.29 6.64
CA ASP A 144 9.10 8.98 6.77
C ASP A 144 9.21 9.80 8.07
N GLY A 145 8.15 9.79 8.88
CA GLY A 145 8.09 10.57 10.09
C GLY A 145 8.10 12.07 9.81
N LYS A 146 7.36 12.55 8.80
CA LYS A 146 7.07 13.98 8.58
C LYS A 146 5.59 14.23 8.32
N ASP A 147 5.12 15.44 8.60
CA ASP A 147 3.79 15.88 8.18
C ASP A 147 3.87 16.40 6.74
N HIS A 148 2.90 16.02 5.92
CA HIS A 148 2.78 16.44 4.52
C HIS A 148 1.43 17.11 4.25
N ASP A 149 1.23 17.61 3.03
CA ASP A 149 0.03 18.37 2.65
C ASP A 149 -1.26 17.52 2.61
N ILE A 150 -1.13 16.21 2.37
CA ILE A 150 -2.23 15.24 2.26
C ILE A 150 -1.80 13.86 2.83
N PRO A 151 -2.73 12.96 3.18
CA PRO A 151 -2.42 11.60 3.61
C PRO A 151 -1.58 10.82 2.60
N GLN A 152 -0.74 9.92 3.09
CA GLN A 152 0.21 9.17 2.26
C GLN A 152 -0.51 8.28 1.25
N ASP A 153 -1.51 7.52 1.69
CA ASP A 153 -2.28 6.60 0.84
C ASP A 153 -2.93 7.32 -0.35
N TYR A 154 -3.32 8.59 -0.17
CA TYR A 154 -3.80 9.45 -1.23
C TYR A 154 -2.67 9.84 -2.18
N ALA A 155 -1.57 10.38 -1.64
CA ALA A 155 -0.44 10.84 -2.44
C ALA A 155 0.18 9.72 -3.28
N ASP A 156 0.19 8.49 -2.77
CA ASP A 156 0.73 7.31 -3.46
C ASP A 156 -0.05 6.99 -4.76
N MET A 157 -1.36 7.27 -4.83
CA MET A 157 -2.20 6.86 -5.96
C MET A 157 -2.42 7.95 -7.02
N LEU A 158 -2.22 9.23 -6.69
CA LEU A 158 -2.64 10.37 -7.52
C LEU A 158 -1.83 10.55 -8.82
N GLY A 159 -0.66 9.92 -8.96
CA GLY A 159 0.18 9.99 -10.16
C GLY A 159 -0.01 8.82 -11.14
N TRP A 160 -0.67 7.75 -10.73
CA TRP A 160 -0.68 6.47 -11.45
C TRP A 160 -1.34 6.53 -12.82
N LYS A 161 -2.53 7.12 -12.91
CA LYS A 161 -3.25 7.27 -14.18
C LYS A 161 -2.52 8.20 -15.14
N GLU A 162 -1.90 9.26 -14.62
CA GLU A 162 -1.08 10.19 -15.42
C GLU A 162 0.13 9.45 -16.01
N LEU A 163 0.87 8.73 -15.16
CA LEU A 163 2.02 7.93 -15.58
C LEU A 163 1.64 6.93 -16.66
N ALA A 164 0.58 6.14 -16.42
CA ALA A 164 0.13 5.11 -17.35
C ALA A 164 -0.23 5.69 -18.73
N ASN A 165 -0.97 6.79 -18.78
CA ASN A 165 -1.34 7.44 -20.04
C ASN A 165 -0.11 7.97 -20.79
N LYS A 166 0.85 8.57 -20.07
CA LYS A 166 2.10 9.09 -20.65
C LYS A 166 2.96 7.95 -21.19
N VAL A 167 3.11 6.87 -20.43
CA VAL A 167 3.85 5.67 -20.87
C VAL A 167 3.17 5.00 -22.06
N GLU A 168 1.84 4.84 -22.06
CA GLU A 168 1.11 4.27 -23.21
C GLU A 168 1.32 5.12 -24.47
N LYS A 169 1.27 6.45 -24.36
CA LYS A 169 1.55 7.35 -25.47
C LYS A 169 2.96 7.16 -26.02
N VAL A 170 3.97 7.12 -25.15
CA VAL A 170 5.37 6.91 -25.53
C VAL A 170 5.56 5.52 -26.17
N TYR A 171 5.01 4.48 -25.54
CA TYR A 171 5.08 3.11 -26.04
C TYR A 171 4.49 2.97 -27.45
N ASN A 172 3.34 3.59 -27.71
CA ASN A 172 2.70 3.55 -29.04
C ASN A 172 3.47 4.33 -30.12
N GLN A 173 4.42 5.18 -29.72
CA GLN A 173 5.30 5.93 -30.63
C GLN A 173 6.63 5.21 -30.90
N MET A 174 6.90 4.11 -30.20
CA MET A 174 8.12 3.32 -30.41
C MET A 174 8.14 2.69 -31.81
N PRO A 175 9.31 2.56 -32.46
CA PRO A 175 9.42 1.95 -33.79
C PRO A 175 8.84 0.53 -33.86
N ASN A 176 9.01 -0.25 -32.79
CA ASN A 176 8.37 -1.55 -32.61
C ASN A 176 7.96 -1.75 -31.13
N PRO A 177 6.71 -1.44 -30.77
CA PRO A 177 6.27 -1.53 -29.38
C PRO A 177 6.40 -2.95 -28.80
N LYS A 178 6.14 -3.99 -29.59
CA LYS A 178 6.21 -5.39 -29.13
C LYS A 178 7.61 -5.83 -28.69
N THR A 179 8.66 -5.17 -29.17
CA THR A 179 10.06 -5.43 -28.79
C THR A 179 10.60 -4.36 -27.83
N THR A 180 9.72 -3.62 -27.17
CA THR A 180 10.07 -2.62 -26.15
C THR A 180 9.86 -3.18 -24.76
N LEU A 181 10.92 -3.23 -23.96
CA LEU A 181 10.83 -3.56 -22.54
C LEU A 181 10.53 -2.29 -21.73
N ILE A 182 9.55 -2.35 -20.82
CA ILE A 182 9.26 -1.27 -19.88
C ILE A 182 9.64 -1.72 -18.48
N LEU A 183 10.58 -1.01 -17.85
CA LEU A 183 11.06 -1.29 -16.50
C LEU A 183 10.83 -0.11 -15.57
N CYS A 184 10.02 -0.35 -14.54
CA CYS A 184 9.68 0.62 -13.52
C CYS A 184 10.62 0.55 -12.32
N ASP A 185 10.65 1.63 -11.53
CA ASP A 185 11.51 1.69 -10.35
C ASP A 185 10.96 0.87 -9.20
N ASN A 186 9.63 0.82 -9.09
CA ASN A 186 8.91 0.02 -8.10
C ASN A 186 7.71 -0.71 -8.72
N TYR A 187 7.19 -1.68 -7.97
CA TYR A 187 6.05 -2.49 -8.41
C TYR A 187 4.73 -1.70 -8.52
N GLY A 188 4.58 -0.60 -7.77
CA GLY A 188 3.40 0.27 -7.83
C GLY A 188 3.26 0.97 -9.19
N GLN A 189 4.36 1.50 -9.72
CA GLN A 189 4.43 2.07 -11.06
C GLN A 189 4.11 1.04 -12.16
N ALA A 190 4.69 -0.16 -12.05
CA ALA A 190 4.41 -1.25 -12.99
C ALA A 190 2.93 -1.66 -12.94
N GLY A 191 2.38 -1.81 -11.74
CA GLY A 191 0.97 -2.10 -11.51
C GLY A 191 0.04 -1.02 -12.08
N ALA A 192 0.38 0.26 -11.87
CA ALA A 192 -0.36 1.39 -12.42
C ALA A 192 -0.43 1.35 -13.95
N ILE A 193 0.71 1.17 -14.63
CA ILE A 193 0.77 1.09 -16.09
C ILE A 193 -0.05 -0.10 -16.59
N ASN A 194 0.16 -1.28 -16.03
CA ASN A 194 -0.55 -2.50 -16.45
C ASN A 194 -2.08 -2.37 -16.26
N TYR A 195 -2.51 -1.83 -15.10
CA TYR A 195 -3.92 -1.66 -14.77
C TYR A 195 -4.62 -0.63 -15.66
N TYR A 196 -4.09 0.60 -15.75
CA TYR A 196 -4.77 1.69 -16.46
C TYR A 196 -4.71 1.53 -18.00
N THR A 197 -3.69 0.84 -18.52
CA THR A 197 -3.62 0.49 -19.95
C THR A 197 -4.41 -0.79 -20.29
N LYS A 198 -5.05 -1.43 -19.29
CA LYS A 198 -5.77 -2.71 -19.44
C LYS A 198 -4.89 -3.78 -20.11
N HIS A 199 -3.63 -3.88 -19.68
CA HIS A 199 -2.62 -4.81 -20.20
C HIS A 199 -2.30 -4.69 -21.69
N ARG A 200 -2.66 -3.58 -22.37
CA ARG A 200 -2.14 -3.28 -23.72
C ARG A 200 -0.65 -2.98 -23.69
N VAL A 201 -0.17 -2.46 -22.57
CA VAL A 201 1.22 -2.16 -22.27
C VAL A 201 1.63 -3.03 -21.08
N ILE A 202 2.75 -3.72 -21.20
CA ILE A 202 3.28 -4.59 -20.13
C ILE A 202 4.53 -3.95 -19.55
N ALA A 203 4.41 -3.47 -18.31
CA ALA A 203 5.48 -2.93 -17.50
C ALA A 203 5.90 -3.93 -16.42
N ASN A 204 7.20 -4.01 -16.16
CA ASN A 204 7.81 -4.87 -15.17
C ASN A 204 8.56 -4.05 -14.11
N SER A 205 8.92 -4.69 -13.01
CA SER A 205 9.83 -4.13 -11.99
C SER A 205 10.66 -5.25 -11.38
N PHE A 206 11.77 -4.90 -10.74
CA PHE A 206 12.57 -5.87 -9.98
C PHE A 206 12.10 -6.04 -8.53
N GLU A 207 10.91 -5.53 -8.19
CA GLU A 207 10.36 -5.59 -6.83
C GLU A 207 9.12 -6.50 -6.78
N ALA A 208 8.88 -7.08 -5.59
CA ALA A 208 7.73 -7.94 -5.33
C ALA A 208 7.61 -9.10 -6.35
N ASP A 209 6.39 -9.53 -6.65
CA ASP A 209 6.15 -10.69 -7.52
C ASP A 209 6.50 -10.44 -9.00
N TYR A 210 6.76 -9.20 -9.40
CA TYR A 210 7.10 -8.85 -10.79
C TYR A 210 8.40 -9.49 -11.28
N ILE A 211 9.32 -9.86 -10.37
CA ILE A 211 10.54 -10.60 -10.72
C ILE A 211 10.23 -11.89 -11.49
N ASN A 212 9.07 -12.49 -11.23
CA ASN A 212 8.64 -13.74 -11.84
C ASN A 212 7.89 -13.56 -13.17
N TRP A 213 7.64 -12.32 -13.61
CA TRP A 213 6.74 -12.03 -14.74
C TRP A 213 7.44 -11.50 -15.99
N PHE A 214 8.77 -11.46 -16.00
CA PHE A 214 9.55 -11.08 -17.18
C PHE A 214 9.40 -12.11 -18.31
N ASN A 215 8.92 -11.66 -19.49
CA ASN A 215 8.91 -12.47 -20.70
C ASN A 215 10.23 -12.34 -21.46
N LEU A 216 11.18 -13.23 -21.17
CA LEU A 216 12.50 -13.23 -21.82
C LEU A 216 12.56 -14.03 -23.13
N GLU A 217 11.46 -14.65 -23.57
CA GLU A 217 11.36 -15.27 -24.89
C GLU A 217 11.29 -14.21 -26.01
N THR A 218 10.72 -13.04 -25.68
CA THR A 218 10.69 -11.89 -26.59
C THR A 218 12.05 -11.21 -26.62
N LYS A 219 12.68 -11.10 -27.80
CA LYS A 219 13.91 -10.33 -27.95
C LYS A 219 13.62 -8.83 -27.90
N TYR A 220 14.09 -8.16 -26.86
CA TYR A 220 13.89 -6.73 -26.69
C TYR A 220 14.97 -5.92 -27.41
N HIS A 221 14.54 -4.90 -28.15
CA HIS A 221 15.39 -3.99 -28.91
C HIS A 221 15.32 -2.55 -28.41
N HIS A 222 14.23 -2.20 -27.73
CA HIS A 222 14.02 -0.88 -27.16
C HIS A 222 13.71 -0.98 -25.66
N PHE A 223 13.91 0.13 -24.96
CA PHE A 223 13.78 0.18 -23.52
C PHE A 223 13.12 1.49 -23.08
N ILE A 224 12.09 1.38 -22.25
CA ILE A 224 11.50 2.51 -21.54
C ILE A 224 11.78 2.30 -20.05
N ARG A 225 12.49 3.26 -19.45
CA ARG A 225 12.83 3.23 -18.03
C ARG A 225 12.01 4.27 -17.29
N ILE A 226 11.33 3.84 -16.23
CA ILE A 226 10.63 4.74 -15.31
C ILE A 226 11.44 4.83 -14.01
N LYS A 227 11.76 6.04 -13.57
CA LYS A 227 12.49 6.29 -12.31
C LYS A 227 11.76 7.29 -11.44
N SER A 228 11.61 6.97 -10.15
CA SER A 228 11.10 7.91 -9.17
C SER A 228 12.02 9.13 -9.07
N ALA A 229 11.46 10.30 -8.76
CA ALA A 229 12.20 11.56 -8.74
C ALA A 229 13.46 11.53 -7.85
N GLN A 230 13.40 10.81 -6.73
CA GLN A 230 14.51 10.67 -5.78
C GLN A 230 15.60 9.71 -6.28
N ASN A 231 15.26 8.79 -7.17
CA ASN A 231 16.11 7.67 -7.60
C ASN A 231 16.64 7.82 -9.04
N LYS A 232 16.23 8.87 -9.77
CA LYS A 232 16.62 9.05 -11.17
C LYS A 232 18.12 9.23 -11.39
N GLY A 233 18.84 9.75 -10.39
CA GLY A 233 20.31 9.81 -10.37
C GLY A 233 20.93 10.20 -11.71
N ASN A 234 21.90 9.39 -12.15
CA ASN A 234 22.54 9.46 -13.46
C ASN A 234 21.99 8.40 -14.43
N GLU A 235 20.73 7.96 -14.27
CA GLU A 235 20.15 6.87 -15.07
C GLU A 235 20.27 7.14 -16.58
N PHE A 236 20.11 8.41 -17.00
CA PHE A 236 20.25 8.76 -18.40
C PHE A 236 21.67 8.55 -18.90
N GLU A 237 22.67 9.03 -18.17
CA GLU A 237 24.09 8.92 -18.50
C GLU A 237 24.58 7.46 -18.47
N GLU A 238 24.07 6.67 -17.53
CA GLU A 238 24.46 5.26 -17.36
C GLU A 238 23.85 4.36 -18.44
N THR A 239 22.59 4.60 -18.81
CA THR A 239 21.85 3.73 -19.73
C THR A 239 22.00 4.14 -21.20
N SER A 240 22.10 5.45 -21.52
CA SER A 240 22.17 5.93 -22.91
C SER A 240 23.29 5.34 -23.77
N PRO A 241 24.53 5.09 -23.27
CA PRO A 241 25.61 4.55 -24.09
C PRO A 241 25.28 3.23 -24.79
N PHE A 242 24.39 2.43 -24.18
CA PHE A 242 23.96 1.13 -24.70
C PHE A 242 22.94 1.20 -25.85
N PHE A 243 22.54 2.40 -26.27
CA PHE A 243 21.49 2.60 -27.28
C PHE A 243 21.93 3.61 -28.35
N GLU A 244 21.34 3.54 -29.55
CA GLU A 244 21.64 4.48 -30.64
C GLU A 244 20.98 5.84 -30.41
N LYS A 245 19.78 5.85 -29.84
CA LYS A 245 19.02 7.07 -29.55
C LYS A 245 18.43 7.00 -28.16
N SER A 246 18.52 8.11 -27.43
CA SER A 246 18.07 8.21 -26.04
C SER A 246 17.54 9.60 -25.74
N TYR A 247 16.43 9.72 -25.02
CA TYR A 247 15.86 11.00 -24.61
C TYR A 247 14.93 10.85 -23.41
N ILE A 248 14.67 11.96 -22.73
CA ILE A 248 13.64 12.07 -21.69
C ILE A 248 12.33 12.42 -22.37
N ALA A 249 11.31 11.57 -22.21
CA ALA A 249 10.04 11.75 -22.89
C ALA A 249 9.04 12.62 -22.11
N ASP A 250 8.91 12.38 -20.80
CA ASP A 250 7.98 13.12 -19.93
C ASP A 250 8.30 12.84 -18.44
N SER A 251 7.55 13.44 -17.53
CA SER A 251 7.55 13.13 -16.10
C SER A 251 6.17 13.32 -15.46
N ILE A 252 5.92 12.70 -14.30
CA ILE A 252 4.68 12.96 -13.52
C ILE A 252 4.70 14.42 -13.05
N THR A 253 3.60 15.14 -13.31
CA THR A 253 3.47 16.57 -13.02
C THR A 253 2.46 16.86 -11.91
N ASN A 254 1.64 15.90 -11.50
CA ASN A 254 0.70 16.09 -10.40
C ASN A 254 1.44 16.47 -9.10
N PRO A 255 1.24 17.70 -8.56
CA PRO A 255 1.97 18.16 -7.38
C PRO A 255 1.52 17.47 -6.09
N TYR A 256 0.37 16.79 -6.11
CA TYR A 256 -0.15 16.01 -4.99
C TYR A 256 0.33 14.56 -4.99
N ALA A 257 0.92 14.10 -6.09
CA ALA A 257 1.48 12.75 -6.13
C ALA A 257 2.78 12.70 -5.32
N ARG A 258 2.93 11.69 -4.47
CA ARG A 258 4.21 11.43 -3.78
C ARG A 258 5.35 11.22 -4.79
N GLU A 259 5.01 10.58 -5.90
CA GLU A 259 5.91 10.28 -7.01
C GLU A 259 5.98 11.42 -8.06
N SER A 260 5.61 12.66 -7.70
CA SER A 260 5.77 13.81 -8.58
C SER A 260 7.23 13.95 -9.04
N GLY A 261 7.43 14.18 -10.34
CA GLY A 261 8.74 14.22 -10.98
C GLY A 261 9.30 12.85 -11.41
N THR A 262 8.57 11.75 -11.21
CA THR A 262 8.92 10.44 -11.79
C THR A 262 9.10 10.57 -13.30
N THR A 263 10.26 10.19 -13.80
CA THR A 263 10.73 10.50 -15.15
C THR A 263 10.61 9.28 -16.06
N ILE A 264 10.19 9.50 -17.30
CA ILE A 264 10.10 8.50 -18.38
C ILE A 264 11.28 8.70 -19.32
N PHE A 265 12.25 7.78 -19.26
CA PHE A 265 13.37 7.74 -20.19
C PHE A 265 13.09 6.75 -21.31
N VAL A 266 13.48 7.10 -22.54
CA VAL A 266 13.31 6.28 -23.72
C VAL A 266 14.67 6.01 -24.35
N PHE A 267 14.91 4.74 -24.66
CA PHE A 267 16.11 4.27 -25.30
C PHE A 267 15.75 3.37 -26.49
N GLU A 268 16.18 3.76 -27.69
CA GLU A 268 15.86 3.08 -28.95
C GLU A 268 17.10 2.39 -29.53
N ASN A 269 16.89 1.21 -30.13
CA ASN A 269 17.91 0.39 -30.79
C ASN A 269 19.10 0.07 -29.88
N SER A 270 18.93 -0.97 -29.06
CA SER A 270 19.98 -1.43 -28.17
C SER A 270 21.18 -1.97 -28.95
N LYS A 271 22.38 -1.53 -28.57
CA LYS A 271 23.68 -2.03 -29.01
C LYS A 271 24.09 -3.30 -28.27
N VAL A 272 23.35 -3.66 -27.23
CA VAL A 272 23.60 -4.82 -26.35
C VAL A 272 22.37 -5.72 -26.27
N ASN A 273 22.52 -6.94 -25.77
CA ASN A 273 21.39 -7.81 -25.52
C ASN A 273 20.70 -7.42 -24.21
N ILE A 274 19.51 -6.78 -24.30
CA ILE A 274 18.71 -6.39 -23.14
C ILE A 274 18.35 -7.63 -22.30
N ASN A 275 17.92 -8.72 -22.94
CA ASN A 275 17.46 -9.93 -22.25
C ASN A 275 18.56 -10.53 -21.36
N ASP A 276 19.80 -10.59 -21.84
CA ASP A 276 20.93 -11.12 -21.06
C ASP A 276 21.20 -10.26 -19.81
N ARG A 277 21.10 -8.94 -19.93
CA ARG A 277 21.27 -8.03 -18.79
C ARG A 277 20.15 -8.19 -17.76
N ILE A 278 18.90 -8.34 -18.21
CA ILE A 278 17.77 -8.60 -17.31
C ILE A 278 17.95 -9.95 -16.62
N LYS A 279 18.29 -11.00 -17.36
CA LYS A 279 18.53 -12.34 -16.81
C LYS A 279 19.64 -12.32 -15.76
N HIS A 280 20.77 -11.66 -16.05
CA HIS A 280 21.86 -11.51 -15.10
C HIS A 280 21.41 -10.77 -13.84
N LYS A 281 20.60 -9.71 -13.97
CA LYS A 281 20.09 -8.98 -12.80
C LYS A 281 19.11 -9.82 -11.97
N LEU A 282 18.26 -10.62 -12.60
CA LEU A 282 17.35 -11.53 -11.90
C LEU A 282 18.13 -12.58 -11.10
N LEU A 283 19.16 -13.20 -11.69
CA LEU A 283 20.02 -14.16 -10.99
C LEU A 283 20.69 -13.56 -9.75
N GLN A 284 21.15 -12.30 -9.84
CA GLN A 284 21.73 -11.61 -8.68
C GLN A 284 20.72 -11.37 -7.55
N LEU A 285 19.44 -11.20 -7.88
CA LEU A 285 18.39 -10.97 -6.88
C LEU A 285 17.93 -12.27 -6.22
N ASP A 286 18.01 -13.40 -6.93
CA ASP A 286 17.74 -14.72 -6.36
C ASP A 286 18.80 -15.17 -5.35
N ASP A 287 20.03 -14.66 -5.48
CA ASP A 287 21.16 -14.95 -4.60
C ASP A 287 21.21 -14.08 -3.31
N GLU A 288 20.36 -13.05 -3.18
CA GLU A 288 20.30 -12.10 -2.04
C GLU A 288 19.20 -12.42 -1.01
#